data_AF-A0A127PCV9-F1
#
_entry.id   AF-A0A127PCV9-F1
#
_cell.length_a   1.000
_cell.length_b   1.000
_cell.length_c   1.000
_cell.angle_alpha   90.00
_cell.angle_beta   90.00
_cell.angle_gamma   90.00
#
_symmetry.space_group_name_H-M   'P 1'
#
loop_
_entity.id
_entity.type
_entity.pdbx_description
1 polymer ?
#
loop_
_entity_poly.entity_id
_entity_poly.type
_entity_poly.pdbx_seq_one_letter_code
_entity_poly.pdbx_strand_id
1 'polypeptide(L)'
;MNIKRFINLQKIKKALPLVIIVLIAAFAVFLANNYLKTRSSEIEKSLSDEASKVRTTVTVPRIDLNPGDVLTMEQLASRTVPKEYMNFDVISPEQIDAYIGKKIIRPVRKGTPLLESYFLMYESVPFSKSIDAGSRAITIPVDEINSFSGLLRAGDHIDLFYMMKRPQEGPPSAGPQPEDTVLAPLLKNIEVRATGQTTVREVLAADRAREAGLGERQGQAGRATYSTVTISVPAADAQKVILVQTGARIVAVLRSPDDQGDAEKRLFLSDVIDPDAKRRLQMPGPQVDYIIGGRFRTGEYADSSEDQAKKLEAFKRLLGSAAGNPQ
;
A
#
# COMPACT_ATOMS: atom_id res chain seq x y z
N MET A 1 -50.63 -82.42 59.25
CA MET A 1 -50.57 -81.38 60.31
C MET A 1 -51.16 -80.09 59.74
N ASN A 2 -52.39 -79.76 60.12
CA ASN A 2 -53.20 -78.70 59.51
C ASN A 2 -52.79 -77.31 60.02
N ILE A 3 -52.31 -76.44 59.12
CA ILE A 3 -51.97 -75.05 59.43
C ILE A 3 -53.25 -74.21 59.34
N LYS A 4 -53.94 -74.00 60.46
CA LYS A 4 -54.95 -72.94 60.59
C LYS A 4 -54.30 -71.72 61.23
N ARG A 5 -53.95 -70.73 60.41
CA ARG A 5 -53.46 -69.42 60.83
C ARG A 5 -54.67 -68.57 61.28
N PHE A 6 -54.79 -68.30 62.57
CA PHE A 6 -55.76 -67.35 63.10
C PHE A 6 -55.35 -65.93 62.72
N ILE A 7 -55.97 -65.40 61.67
CA ILE A 7 -55.86 -63.98 61.31
C ILE A 7 -56.78 -63.20 62.24
N ASN A 8 -56.20 -62.40 63.12
CA ASN A 8 -56.95 -61.61 64.10
C ASN A 8 -57.62 -60.40 63.40
N LEU A 9 -58.91 -60.56 63.07
CA LEU A 9 -59.74 -59.59 62.33
C LEU A 9 -59.73 -58.17 62.94
N GLN A 10 -59.57 -58.05 64.25
CA GLN A 10 -59.49 -56.76 64.96
C GLN A 10 -58.21 -55.97 64.60
N LYS A 11 -57.07 -56.64 64.40
CA LYS A 11 -55.82 -55.99 63.98
C LYS A 11 -55.85 -55.57 62.51
N ILE A 12 -56.50 -56.34 61.64
CA ILE A 12 -56.68 -55.99 60.22
C ILE A 12 -57.51 -54.72 60.08
N LYS A 13 -58.62 -54.60 60.83
CA LYS A 13 -59.47 -53.40 60.79
C LYS A 13 -58.72 -52.12 61.20
N LYS A 14 -57.78 -52.21 62.14
CA LYS A 14 -56.95 -51.06 62.57
C LYS A 14 -55.80 -50.74 61.61
N ALA A 15 -55.28 -51.74 60.88
CA ALA A 15 -54.20 -51.56 59.90
C ALA A 15 -54.71 -51.12 58.51
N LEU A 16 -56.00 -51.33 58.23
CA LEU A 16 -56.65 -50.97 56.97
C LEU A 16 -56.41 -49.51 56.52
N PRO A 17 -56.58 -48.46 57.37
CA PRO A 17 -56.33 -47.08 56.95
C PRO A 17 -54.86 -46.83 56.58
N LEU A 18 -53.91 -47.49 57.26
CA LEU A 18 -52.49 -47.33 56.98
C LEU A 18 -52.09 -47.95 55.63
N VAL A 19 -52.66 -49.11 55.30
CA VAL A 19 -52.47 -49.73 53.97
C VAL A 19 -53.06 -48.86 52.87
N ILE A 20 -54.25 -48.26 53.10
CA ILE A 20 -54.88 -47.36 52.14
C ILE A 20 -54.01 -46.12 51.89
N ILE A 21 -53.47 -45.49 52.94
CA ILE A 21 -52.58 -44.32 52.80
C ILE A 21 -51.31 -44.69 52.00
N VAL A 22 -50.71 -45.83 52.28
CA VAL A 22 -49.52 -46.30 51.54
C VAL A 22 -49.84 -46.55 50.07
N LEU A 23 -51.00 -47.15 49.77
CA LEU A 23 -51.44 -47.36 48.39
C LEU A 23 -51.71 -46.03 47.66
N ILE A 24 -52.34 -45.06 48.32
CA ILE A 24 -52.59 -43.74 47.74
C ILE A 24 -51.27 -43.00 47.49
N ALA A 25 -50.32 -43.06 48.44
CA ALA A 25 -49.00 -42.46 48.27
C ALA A 25 -48.22 -43.11 47.11
N ALA A 26 -48.25 -44.44 47.01
CA ALA A 26 -47.64 -45.16 45.90
C ALA A 26 -48.27 -44.81 44.55
N PHE A 27 -49.60 -44.67 44.51
CA PHE A 27 -50.34 -44.26 43.32
C PHE A 27 -50.03 -42.82 42.90
N ALA A 28 -49.93 -41.90 43.87
CA ALA A 28 -49.54 -40.51 43.62
C ALA A 28 -48.12 -40.41 43.05
N VAL A 29 -47.15 -41.14 43.61
CA VAL A 29 -45.78 -41.20 43.09
C VAL A 29 -45.74 -41.81 41.68
N PHE A 30 -46.54 -42.84 41.42
CA PHE A 30 -46.67 -43.43 40.10
C PHE A 30 -47.19 -42.43 39.06
N LEU A 31 -48.27 -41.70 39.39
CA LEU A 31 -48.83 -40.66 38.53
C LEU A 31 -47.85 -39.51 38.29
N ALA A 32 -47.19 -39.02 39.34
CA ALA A 32 -46.19 -37.97 39.24
C ALA A 32 -45.02 -38.38 38.33
N ASN A 33 -44.48 -39.59 38.52
CA ASN A 33 -43.40 -40.11 37.68
C ASN A 33 -43.84 -40.28 36.22
N ASN A 34 -45.07 -40.75 35.97
CA ASN A 34 -45.58 -40.89 34.62
C ASN A 34 -45.78 -39.53 33.95
N TYR A 35 -46.36 -38.57 34.67
CA TYR A 35 -46.57 -37.20 34.18
C TYR A 35 -45.24 -36.49 33.87
N LEU A 36 -44.26 -36.60 34.76
CA LEU A 36 -42.93 -36.02 34.56
C LEU A 36 -42.20 -36.65 33.36
N LYS A 37 -42.32 -37.97 33.15
CA LYS A 37 -41.76 -38.65 31.98
C LYS A 37 -42.41 -38.20 30.68
N THR A 38 -43.73 -38.11 30.63
CA THR A 38 -44.43 -37.62 29.42
C THR A 38 -44.04 -36.18 29.13
N ARG A 39 -44.05 -35.30 30.14
CA ARG A 39 -43.78 -33.87 29.95
C ARG A 39 -42.34 -33.58 29.56
N SER A 40 -41.37 -34.27 30.16
CA SER A 40 -39.96 -34.16 29.76
C SER A 40 -39.76 -34.60 28.32
N SER A 41 -40.39 -35.69 27.90
CA SER A 41 -40.30 -36.18 26.51
C SER A 41 -40.94 -35.22 25.50
N GLU A 42 -42.03 -34.54 25.85
CA GLU A 42 -42.67 -33.53 25.00
C GLU A 42 -41.79 -32.30 24.83
N ILE A 43 -41.21 -31.80 25.93
CA ILE A 43 -40.32 -30.64 25.92
C ILE A 43 -39.06 -30.94 25.11
N GLU A 44 -38.44 -32.10 25.35
CA GLU A 44 -37.24 -32.53 24.62
C GLU A 44 -37.50 -32.69 23.11
N LYS A 45 -38.66 -33.26 22.74
CA LYS A 45 -39.09 -33.32 21.33
C LYS A 45 -39.32 -31.93 20.75
N SER A 46 -40.02 -31.04 21.46
CA SER A 46 -40.28 -29.68 20.95
C SER A 46 -39.00 -28.86 20.72
N LEU A 47 -38.03 -28.96 21.64
CA LEU A 47 -36.74 -28.28 21.51
C LEU A 47 -35.88 -28.87 20.38
N SER A 48 -35.88 -30.21 20.24
CA SER A 48 -35.18 -30.88 19.15
C SER A 48 -35.79 -30.55 17.79
N ASP A 49 -37.12 -30.49 17.69
CA ASP A 49 -37.83 -30.18 16.46
C ASP A 49 -37.64 -28.71 16.04
N GLU A 50 -37.61 -27.78 16.99
CA GLU A 50 -37.41 -26.35 16.71
C GLU A 50 -36.00 -26.04 16.20
N ALA A 51 -34.96 -26.53 16.88
CA ALA A 51 -33.57 -26.42 16.42
C ALA A 51 -33.35 -27.13 15.06
N SER A 52 -34.14 -28.16 14.74
CA SER A 52 -33.98 -28.96 13.53
C SER A 52 -34.65 -28.39 12.27
N LYS A 53 -35.50 -27.35 12.37
CA LYS A 53 -36.28 -26.84 11.23
C LYS A 53 -35.45 -26.19 10.13
N VAL A 54 -34.31 -25.60 10.48
CA VAL A 54 -33.38 -25.01 9.50
C VAL A 54 -32.03 -25.68 9.66
N ARG A 55 -31.76 -26.65 8.78
CA ARG A 55 -30.45 -27.32 8.73
C ARG A 55 -29.61 -26.67 7.65
N THR A 56 -28.31 -26.56 7.90
CA THR A 56 -27.32 -26.12 6.92
C THR A 56 -26.25 -27.19 6.76
N THR A 57 -25.69 -27.27 5.56
CA THR A 57 -24.57 -28.18 5.29
C THR A 57 -23.28 -27.40 5.44
N VAL A 58 -22.38 -27.90 6.28
CA VAL A 58 -21.09 -27.26 6.60
C VAL A 58 -19.95 -28.20 6.24
N THR A 59 -18.80 -27.62 5.96
CA THR A 59 -17.58 -28.39 5.71
C THR A 59 -16.86 -28.68 7.02
N VAL A 60 -16.49 -29.94 7.24
CA VAL A 60 -15.75 -30.41 8.41
C VAL A 60 -14.52 -31.20 7.99
N PRO A 61 -13.41 -31.17 8.76
CA PRO A 61 -12.25 -31.98 8.47
C PRO A 61 -12.44 -33.43 8.97
N ARG A 62 -11.89 -34.39 8.21
CA ARG A 62 -11.89 -35.84 8.50
C ARG A 62 -10.79 -36.25 9.47
N ILE A 63 -9.78 -35.40 9.61
CA ILE A 63 -8.62 -35.55 10.49
C ILE A 63 -8.47 -34.30 11.35
N ASP A 64 -7.66 -34.37 12.40
CA ASP A 64 -7.24 -33.17 13.12
C ASP A 64 -6.27 -32.37 12.24
N LEU A 65 -6.48 -31.05 12.15
CA LEU A 65 -5.64 -30.11 11.41
C LEU A 65 -4.85 -29.25 12.40
N ASN A 66 -3.55 -29.14 12.18
CA ASN A 66 -2.65 -28.33 12.99
C ASN A 66 -2.31 -26.99 12.31
N PRO A 67 -1.88 -25.98 13.08
CA PRO A 67 -1.36 -24.76 12.50
C PRO A 67 -0.19 -25.04 11.53
N GLY A 68 -0.28 -24.49 10.32
CA GLY A 68 0.67 -24.69 9.23
C GLY A 68 0.24 -25.72 8.19
N ASP A 69 -0.72 -26.60 8.52
CA ASP A 69 -1.22 -27.61 7.58
C ASP A 69 -1.93 -26.94 6.39
N VAL A 70 -1.68 -27.46 5.19
CA VAL A 70 -2.32 -27.01 3.96
C VAL A 70 -3.62 -27.80 3.77
N LEU A 71 -4.72 -27.08 3.60
CA LEU A 71 -6.03 -27.70 3.41
C LEU A 71 -6.15 -28.36 2.04
N THR A 72 -6.51 -29.65 2.01
CA THR A 72 -6.78 -30.37 0.77
C THR A 72 -8.20 -30.93 0.75
N MET A 73 -8.75 -31.15 -0.45
CA MET A 73 -10.14 -31.61 -0.60
C MET A 73 -10.36 -33.01 -0.02
N GLU A 74 -9.34 -33.87 -0.06
CA GLU A 74 -9.40 -35.24 0.46
C GLU A 74 -9.59 -35.30 1.99
N GLN A 75 -9.16 -34.25 2.69
CA GLN A 75 -9.27 -34.14 4.14
C GLN A 75 -10.65 -33.68 4.60
N LEU A 76 -11.60 -33.42 3.69
CA LEU A 76 -12.85 -32.75 4.00
C LEU A 76 -14.07 -33.63 3.82
N ALA A 77 -15.11 -33.33 4.58
CA ALA A 77 -16.42 -33.94 4.49
C ALA A 77 -17.51 -32.89 4.69
N SER A 78 -18.67 -33.12 4.10
CA SER A 78 -19.86 -32.30 4.35
C SER A 78 -20.67 -32.92 5.48
N ARG A 79 -21.15 -32.09 6.41
CA ARG A 79 -22.02 -32.50 7.51
C ARG A 79 -23.21 -31.58 7.63
N THR A 80 -24.41 -32.15 7.76
CA THR A 80 -25.63 -31.37 7.95
C THR A 80 -25.92 -31.16 9.43
N VAL A 81 -25.95 -29.90 9.85
CA VAL A 81 -26.11 -29.48 11.25
C VAL A 81 -27.21 -28.42 11.37
N PRO A 82 -27.86 -28.29 12.54
CA PRO A 82 -28.78 -27.19 12.82
C PRO A 82 -28.12 -25.83 12.60
N LYS A 83 -28.77 -24.94 11.84
CA LYS A 83 -28.23 -23.61 11.52
C LYS A 83 -28.06 -22.73 12.77
N GLU A 84 -28.94 -22.90 13.76
CA GLU A 84 -28.93 -22.11 15.00
C GLU A 84 -27.66 -22.29 15.84
N TYR A 85 -26.97 -23.43 15.71
CA TYR A 85 -25.71 -23.70 16.43
C TYR A 85 -24.47 -23.29 15.64
N MET A 86 -24.63 -22.76 14.42
CA MET A 86 -23.52 -22.39 13.57
C MET A 86 -23.18 -20.92 13.71
N ASN A 87 -21.87 -20.63 13.70
CA ASN A 87 -21.39 -19.27 13.56
C ASN A 87 -21.70 -18.75 12.14
N PHE A 88 -21.75 -17.43 12.01
CA PHE A 88 -22.05 -16.78 10.74
C PHE A 88 -20.94 -16.95 9.69
N ASP A 89 -19.69 -17.20 10.12
CA ASP A 89 -18.50 -17.39 9.28
C ASP A 89 -18.19 -18.87 9.01
N VAL A 90 -19.18 -19.76 9.13
CA VAL A 90 -19.00 -21.17 8.80
C VAL A 90 -18.91 -21.37 7.29
N ILE A 91 -17.90 -22.11 6.84
CA ILE A 91 -17.65 -22.35 5.42
C ILE A 91 -18.60 -23.44 4.91
N SER A 92 -19.42 -23.10 3.91
CA SER A 92 -20.26 -24.07 3.21
C SER A 92 -19.43 -24.94 2.24
N PRO A 93 -19.94 -26.12 1.83
CA PRO A 93 -19.29 -26.92 0.80
C PRO A 93 -19.14 -26.19 -0.54
N GLU A 94 -19.98 -25.20 -0.84
CA GLU A 94 -19.89 -24.43 -2.10
C GLU A 94 -18.74 -23.42 -2.08
N GLN A 95 -18.37 -22.94 -0.89
CA GLN A 95 -17.30 -21.94 -0.72
C GLN A 95 -15.92 -22.57 -0.54
N ILE A 96 -15.84 -23.89 -0.39
CA ILE A 96 -14.62 -24.57 0.05
C ILE A 96 -13.45 -24.42 -0.93
N ASP A 97 -13.74 -24.34 -2.22
CA ASP A 97 -12.74 -24.21 -3.28
C ASP A 97 -11.83 -22.99 -3.08
N ALA A 98 -12.37 -21.89 -2.51
CA ALA A 98 -11.61 -20.68 -2.20
C ALA A 98 -10.60 -20.88 -1.05
N TYR A 99 -10.75 -21.94 -0.26
CA TYR A 99 -9.92 -22.25 0.91
C TYR A 99 -8.96 -23.41 0.69
N ILE A 100 -9.13 -24.19 -0.39
CA ILE A 100 -8.18 -25.25 -0.76
C ILE A 100 -6.80 -24.63 -1.04
N GLY A 101 -5.76 -25.25 -0.49
CA GLY A 101 -4.39 -24.74 -0.59
C GLY A 101 -4.03 -23.66 0.44
N LYS A 102 -5.00 -23.12 1.19
CA LYS A 102 -4.69 -22.21 2.31
C LYS A 102 -4.15 -22.99 3.52
N LYS A 103 -3.36 -22.28 4.33
CA LYS A 103 -2.82 -22.81 5.58
C LYS A 103 -3.73 -22.50 6.76
N ILE A 104 -3.88 -23.50 7.63
CA ILE A 104 -4.57 -23.38 8.91
C ILE A 104 -3.68 -22.61 9.90
N ILE A 105 -4.26 -21.69 10.69
CA ILE A 105 -3.54 -20.94 11.74
C ILE A 105 -3.94 -21.28 13.16
N ARG A 106 -5.02 -22.02 13.33
CA ARG A 106 -5.50 -22.48 14.63
C ARG A 106 -5.75 -23.97 14.56
N PRO A 107 -5.44 -24.76 15.60
CA PRO A 107 -5.74 -26.18 15.59
C PRO A 107 -7.25 -26.40 15.43
N VAL A 108 -7.63 -27.27 14.50
CA VAL A 108 -9.03 -27.65 14.24
C VAL A 108 -9.16 -29.16 14.43
N ARG A 109 -10.09 -29.57 15.29
CA ARG A 109 -10.36 -30.99 15.52
C ARG A 109 -11.24 -31.57 14.41
N LYS A 110 -11.06 -32.86 14.15
CA LYS A 110 -11.92 -33.65 13.28
C LYS A 110 -13.40 -33.43 13.60
N GLY A 111 -14.19 -33.20 12.57
CA GLY A 111 -15.64 -33.06 12.67
C GLY A 111 -16.14 -31.69 13.15
N THR A 112 -15.23 -30.75 13.46
CA THR A 112 -15.57 -29.36 13.79
C THR A 112 -15.85 -28.57 12.50
N PRO A 113 -16.94 -27.80 12.43
CA PRO A 113 -17.21 -26.91 11.28
C PRO A 113 -16.04 -25.96 11.03
N LEU A 114 -15.59 -25.88 9.78
CA LEU A 114 -14.54 -24.95 9.39
C LEU A 114 -15.09 -23.52 9.38
N LEU A 115 -14.36 -22.63 10.04
CA LEU A 115 -14.63 -21.20 10.10
C LEU A 115 -13.62 -20.46 9.22
N GLU A 116 -14.02 -19.33 8.64
CA GLU A 116 -13.09 -18.47 7.88
C GLU A 116 -11.91 -18.02 8.75
N SER A 117 -12.16 -17.78 10.04
CA SER A 117 -11.18 -17.37 11.05
C SER A 117 -10.07 -18.40 11.34
N TYR A 118 -10.21 -19.65 10.89
CA TYR A 118 -9.17 -20.67 10.99
C TYR A 118 -8.08 -20.55 9.92
N PHE A 119 -8.33 -19.73 8.90
CA PHE A 119 -7.41 -19.50 7.81
C PHE A 119 -6.78 -18.12 7.96
N LEU A 120 -5.53 -18.01 7.53
CA LEU A 120 -5.02 -16.70 7.14
C LEU A 120 -5.80 -16.26 5.90
N MET A 121 -6.55 -15.17 6.03
CA MET A 121 -7.14 -14.49 4.87
C MET A 121 -6.08 -14.23 3.78
N TYR A 122 -4.82 -13.99 4.20
CA TYR A 122 -3.67 -13.79 3.33
C TYR A 122 -2.44 -14.52 3.90
N GLU A 123 -1.87 -15.46 3.13
CA GLU A 123 -0.58 -16.08 3.47
C GLU A 123 0.45 -14.97 3.72
N SER A 124 1.25 -15.03 4.79
CA SER A 124 2.36 -14.08 4.99
C SER A 124 3.47 -14.39 4.00
N VAL A 125 3.23 -14.04 2.74
CA VAL A 125 4.24 -14.03 1.69
C VAL A 125 5.23 -12.92 2.06
N PRO A 126 6.53 -13.22 2.18
CA PRO A 126 7.54 -12.20 2.44
C PRO A 126 7.47 -11.09 1.38
N PHE A 127 7.66 -9.83 1.79
CA PHE A 127 7.72 -8.68 0.86
C PHE A 127 8.74 -8.89 -0.27
N SER A 128 9.82 -9.64 -0.03
CA SER A 128 10.80 -9.98 -1.07
C SER A 128 10.20 -10.74 -2.26
N LYS A 129 9.14 -11.52 -2.06
CA LYS A 129 8.45 -12.23 -3.14
C LYS A 129 7.49 -11.36 -3.94
N SER A 130 7.15 -10.14 -3.48
CA SER A 130 6.39 -9.18 -4.27
C SER A 130 7.27 -8.29 -5.15
N ILE A 131 8.59 -8.45 -5.11
CA ILE A 131 9.51 -7.72 -5.97
C ILE A 131 9.79 -8.55 -7.21
N ASP A 132 9.54 -7.96 -8.37
CA ASP A 132 9.76 -8.62 -9.66
C ASP A 132 11.22 -9.00 -9.87
N ALA A 133 11.44 -10.12 -10.57
CA ALA A 133 12.77 -10.53 -10.98
C ALA A 133 13.42 -9.43 -11.84
N GLY A 134 14.67 -9.05 -11.51
CA GLY A 134 15.35 -7.94 -12.19
C GLY A 134 15.13 -6.55 -11.55
N SER A 135 14.19 -6.44 -10.61
CA SER A 135 13.91 -5.21 -9.85
C SER A 135 14.45 -5.28 -8.41
N ARG A 136 14.73 -4.12 -7.81
CA ARG A 136 15.25 -3.92 -6.45
C ARG A 136 14.30 -2.97 -5.74
N ALA A 137 13.91 -3.32 -4.51
CA ALA A 137 13.18 -2.40 -3.66
C ALA A 137 14.15 -1.40 -3.01
N ILE A 138 13.88 -0.11 -3.14
CA ILE A 138 14.65 0.95 -2.47
C ILE A 138 13.69 1.76 -1.61
N THR A 139 14.06 1.96 -0.35
CA THR A 139 13.32 2.85 0.55
C THR A 139 13.94 4.23 0.52
N ILE A 140 13.17 5.21 0.09
CA ILE A 140 13.56 6.62 0.09
C ILE A 140 12.85 7.36 1.23
N PRO A 141 13.56 8.20 1.99
CA PRO A 141 12.92 9.11 2.91
C PRO A 141 12.15 10.17 2.11
N VAL A 142 10.95 10.49 2.57
CA VAL A 142 10.13 11.58 2.05
C VAL A 142 9.79 12.51 3.21
N ASP A 143 9.88 13.81 3.00
CA ASP A 143 9.44 14.77 4.01
C ASP A 143 7.92 14.63 4.18
N GLU A 144 7.44 14.57 5.43
CA GLU A 144 6.01 14.38 5.74
C GLU A 144 5.09 15.44 5.08
N ILE A 145 5.63 16.64 4.81
CA ILE A 145 4.94 17.72 4.09
C ILE A 145 4.77 17.38 2.59
N ASN A 146 5.68 16.59 2.02
CA ASN A 146 5.72 16.19 0.62
C ASN A 146 5.11 14.80 0.37
N SER A 147 4.72 14.05 1.41
CA SER A 147 4.04 12.73 1.31
C SER A 147 2.59 12.84 0.84
N PHE A 148 2.30 13.71 -0.14
CA PHE A 148 0.97 13.92 -0.75
C PHE A 148 -0.19 13.97 0.25
N SER A 149 0.00 14.56 1.44
CA SER A 149 -1.00 14.58 2.53
C SER A 149 -1.57 13.20 2.91
N GLY A 150 -0.77 12.14 2.77
CA GLY A 150 -1.16 10.75 3.02
C GLY A 150 -2.05 10.14 1.93
N LEU A 151 -2.14 10.77 0.75
CA LEU A 151 -2.95 10.29 -0.37
C LEU A 151 -2.23 9.27 -1.25
N LEU A 152 -0.90 9.30 -1.29
CA LEU A 152 -0.13 8.30 -2.04
C LEU A 152 -0.30 6.93 -1.38
N ARG A 153 -0.71 5.95 -2.17
CA ARG A 153 -0.95 4.56 -1.79
C ARG A 153 0.10 3.65 -2.42
N ALA A 154 0.35 2.51 -1.77
CA ALA A 154 1.11 1.45 -2.40
C ALA A 154 0.33 0.92 -3.63
N GLY A 155 0.99 0.86 -4.78
CA GLY A 155 0.41 0.58 -6.10
C GLY A 155 0.36 1.81 -7.02
N ASP A 156 0.49 3.01 -6.47
CA ASP A 156 0.55 4.24 -7.27
C ASP A 156 1.90 4.36 -8.02
N HIS A 157 1.92 5.18 -9.06
CA HIS A 157 3.12 5.46 -9.85
C HIS A 157 3.63 6.88 -9.56
N ILE A 158 4.95 7.03 -9.46
CA ILE A 158 5.60 8.31 -9.18
C ILE A 158 6.75 8.59 -10.14
N ASP A 159 7.03 9.87 -10.33
CA ASP A 159 8.25 10.37 -10.96
C ASP A 159 9.19 10.92 -9.88
N LEU A 160 10.47 10.61 -10.02
CA LEU A 160 11.52 11.07 -9.13
C LEU A 160 12.34 12.15 -9.81
N PHE A 161 12.52 13.26 -9.13
CA PHE A 161 13.44 14.33 -9.47
C PHE A 161 14.53 14.40 -8.42
N TYR A 162 15.69 14.90 -8.81
CA TYR A 162 16.74 15.26 -7.88
C TYR A 162 16.99 16.76 -7.92
N MET A 163 17.24 17.31 -6.73
CA MET A 163 17.55 18.69 -6.51
C MET A 163 18.93 18.81 -5.86
N MET A 164 19.83 19.55 -6.51
CA MET A 164 21.17 19.79 -5.98
C MET A 164 21.57 21.24 -6.18
N LYS A 165 22.36 21.78 -5.24
CA LYS A 165 23.03 23.07 -5.42
C LYS A 165 24.33 22.86 -6.19
N ARG A 166 24.60 23.71 -7.17
CA ARG A 166 25.84 23.69 -7.96
C ARG A 166 26.32 25.13 -8.18
N PRO A 167 27.64 25.39 -8.15
CA PRO A 167 28.17 26.67 -8.64
C PRO A 167 27.69 26.94 -10.07
N GLN A 168 27.28 28.18 -10.35
CA GLN A 168 26.92 28.56 -11.72
C GLN A 168 28.13 28.45 -12.64
N GLU A 169 27.97 27.72 -13.75
CA GLU A 169 28.97 27.66 -14.81
C GLU A 169 29.10 29.04 -15.47
N GLY A 170 30.06 29.82 -14.98
CA GLY A 170 30.44 31.13 -15.52
C GLY A 170 31.94 31.18 -15.85
N PRO A 171 32.40 32.15 -16.67
CA PRO A 171 33.80 32.29 -17.00
C PRO A 171 34.66 32.37 -15.72
N PRO A 172 35.82 31.68 -15.67
CA PRO A 172 36.63 31.50 -14.46
C PRO A 172 37.21 32.79 -13.86
N SER A 173 36.95 33.95 -14.47
CA SER A 173 37.50 35.26 -14.12
C SER A 173 36.61 36.14 -13.22
N ALA A 174 35.43 35.67 -12.77
CA ALA A 174 34.48 36.48 -12.03
C ALA A 174 34.21 35.97 -10.59
N GLY A 175 35.17 36.16 -9.68
CA GLY A 175 34.95 36.09 -8.22
C GLY A 175 34.32 34.78 -7.68
N PRO A 176 33.77 34.80 -6.45
CA PRO A 176 32.99 33.68 -5.93
C PRO A 176 31.76 33.43 -6.82
N GLN A 177 31.66 32.24 -7.41
CA GLN A 177 30.52 31.90 -8.26
C GLN A 177 29.26 31.76 -7.41
N PRO A 178 28.13 32.38 -7.80
CA PRO A 178 26.84 32.14 -7.16
C PRO A 178 26.45 30.66 -7.23
N GLU A 179 25.88 30.11 -6.16
CA GLU A 179 25.27 28.79 -6.21
C GLU A 179 23.89 28.88 -6.86
N ASP A 180 23.60 27.99 -7.80
CA ASP A 180 22.27 27.77 -8.38
C ASP A 180 21.71 26.42 -7.96
N THR A 181 20.39 26.31 -7.89
CA THR A 181 19.71 25.05 -7.59
C THR A 181 19.21 24.44 -8.89
N VAL A 182 19.63 23.21 -9.16
CA VAL A 182 19.22 22.44 -10.34
C VAL A 182 18.18 21.41 -9.92
N LEU A 183 17.06 21.35 -10.65
CA LEU A 183 16.07 20.29 -10.60
C LEU A 183 16.14 19.49 -11.91
N ALA A 184 16.29 18.18 -11.82
CA ALA A 184 16.36 17.32 -13.00
C ALA A 184 15.66 15.97 -12.76
N PRO A 185 15.09 15.36 -13.81
CA PRO A 185 14.47 14.04 -13.71
C PRO A 185 15.53 12.98 -13.37
N LEU A 186 15.18 12.06 -12.45
CA LEU A 186 15.99 10.92 -12.02
C LEU A 186 15.44 9.62 -12.62
N LEU A 187 14.19 9.30 -12.28
CA LEU A 187 13.46 8.13 -12.76
C LEU A 187 12.00 8.51 -12.99
N LYS A 188 11.35 7.82 -13.90
CA LYS A 188 9.96 8.09 -14.28
C LYS A 188 9.13 6.81 -14.19
N ASN A 189 7.83 6.98 -13.96
CA ASN A 189 6.84 5.91 -13.94
C ASN A 189 7.25 4.73 -13.03
N ILE A 190 7.67 5.06 -11.81
CA ILE A 190 8.11 4.05 -10.85
C ILE A 190 6.96 3.66 -9.95
N GLU A 191 6.68 2.37 -9.85
CA GLU A 191 5.66 1.84 -8.96
C GLU A 191 6.12 1.90 -7.49
N VAL A 192 5.23 2.41 -6.64
CA VAL A 192 5.39 2.41 -5.19
C VAL A 192 4.95 1.05 -4.63
N ARG A 193 5.89 0.30 -4.07
CA ARG A 193 5.64 -1.02 -3.48
C ARG A 193 5.17 -0.97 -2.03
N ALA A 194 5.56 0.06 -1.29
CA ALA A 194 5.08 0.27 0.08
C ALA A 194 5.13 1.74 0.50
N THR A 195 4.20 2.13 1.36
CA THR A 195 4.19 3.42 2.05
C THR A 195 4.25 3.18 3.57
N GLY A 196 5.34 3.59 4.20
CA GLY A 196 5.63 3.22 5.59
C GLY A 196 5.66 1.69 5.76
N GLN A 197 4.72 1.15 6.53
CA GLN A 197 4.57 -0.30 6.76
C GLN A 197 3.54 -0.96 5.84
N THR A 198 2.79 -0.18 5.06
CA THR A 198 1.70 -0.68 4.22
C THR A 198 2.20 -1.07 2.84
N THR A 199 2.03 -2.33 2.45
CA THR A 199 2.44 -2.85 1.14
C THR A 199 1.29 -2.86 0.12
N VAL A 200 1.59 -2.89 -1.19
CA VAL A 200 0.55 -2.98 -2.26
C VAL A 200 -0.45 -4.11 -1.98
N ARG A 201 0.07 -5.24 -1.51
CA ARG A 201 -0.75 -6.42 -1.23
C ARG A 201 -1.75 -6.21 -0.10
N GLU A 202 -1.36 -5.50 0.95
CA GLU A 202 -2.26 -5.16 2.06
C GLU A 202 -3.33 -4.16 1.60
N VAL A 203 -2.97 -3.22 0.72
CA VAL A 203 -3.93 -2.30 0.08
C VAL A 203 -4.96 -3.09 -0.74
N LEU A 204 -4.51 -3.99 -1.62
CA LEU A 204 -5.39 -4.83 -2.44
C LEU A 204 -6.25 -5.79 -1.59
N ALA A 205 -5.69 -6.32 -0.50
CA ALA A 205 -6.41 -7.14 0.46
C ALA A 205 -7.55 -6.37 1.15
N ALA A 206 -7.27 -5.13 1.57
CA ALA A 206 -8.27 -4.26 2.19
C ALA A 206 -9.37 -3.87 1.20
N ASP A 207 -9.02 -3.57 -0.06
CA ASP A 207 -10.00 -3.21 -1.09
C ASP A 207 -10.93 -4.39 -1.44
N ARG A 208 -10.39 -5.61 -1.59
CA ARG A 208 -11.23 -6.82 -1.79
C ARG A 208 -12.15 -7.13 -0.61
N ALA A 209 -11.66 -6.95 0.63
CA ALA A 209 -12.49 -7.15 1.82
C ALA A 209 -13.66 -6.16 1.90
N ARG A 210 -13.46 -4.92 1.42
CA ARG A 210 -14.53 -3.91 1.30
C ARG A 210 -15.55 -4.29 0.23
N GLU A 211 -15.09 -4.72 -0.94
CA GLU A 211 -15.96 -5.15 -2.04
C GLU A 211 -16.83 -6.38 -1.66
N ALA A 212 -16.28 -7.31 -0.88
CA ALA A 212 -16.98 -8.50 -0.42
C ALA A 212 -18.00 -8.25 0.72
N GLY A 213 -18.17 -7.01 1.18
CA GLY A 213 -19.08 -6.67 2.28
C GLY A 213 -18.65 -7.21 3.66
N LEU A 214 -17.44 -7.78 3.76
CA LEU A 214 -16.82 -8.32 4.98
C LEU A 214 -16.02 -7.25 5.75
N GLY A 215 -16.07 -6.00 5.32
CA GLY A 215 -15.33 -4.88 5.89
C GLY A 215 -15.82 -4.51 7.29
N GLU A 216 -15.36 -5.21 8.32
CA GLU A 216 -15.46 -4.73 9.69
C GLU A 216 -14.74 -3.38 9.86
N ARG A 217 -15.27 -2.62 10.82
CA ARG A 217 -14.88 -1.29 11.28
C ARG A 217 -13.42 -1.21 11.74
N GLN A 218 -12.47 -1.25 10.82
CA GLN A 218 -11.19 -0.56 10.97
C GLN A 218 -11.19 0.66 10.06
N GLY A 219 -12.04 1.62 10.41
CA GLY A 219 -12.03 2.99 9.90
C GLY A 219 -10.83 3.79 10.39
N GLN A 220 -9.64 3.17 10.42
CA GLN A 220 -8.41 3.80 10.90
C GLN A 220 -7.16 3.29 10.17
N ALA A 221 -7.25 3.00 8.87
CA ALA A 221 -6.18 3.49 7.98
C ALA A 221 -6.41 5.01 7.76
N GLY A 222 -6.54 5.75 8.86
CA GLY A 222 -6.64 7.20 8.82
C GLY A 222 -5.29 7.69 8.36
N ARG A 223 -5.23 8.18 7.10
CA ARG A 223 -4.09 8.89 6.49
C ARG A 223 -2.80 8.63 7.26
N ALA A 224 -2.28 7.40 7.17
CA ALA A 224 -1.10 7.03 7.92
C ALA A 224 0.01 7.97 7.43
N THR A 225 0.47 8.85 8.31
CA THR A 225 1.61 9.71 8.02
C THR A 225 2.82 8.81 7.93
N TYR A 226 3.42 8.73 6.75
CA TYR A 226 4.66 8.01 6.53
C TYR A 226 5.73 8.99 6.08
N SER A 227 6.94 8.72 6.53
CA SER A 227 8.16 9.43 6.17
C SER A 227 9.05 8.63 5.21
N THR A 228 8.59 7.45 4.78
CA THR A 228 9.34 6.57 3.89
C THR A 228 8.44 5.97 2.83
N VAL A 229 8.92 5.96 1.59
CA VAL A 229 8.28 5.30 0.46
C VAL A 229 9.24 4.25 -0.09
N THR A 230 8.75 3.04 -0.33
CA THR A 230 9.52 1.97 -0.95
C THR A 230 9.11 1.82 -2.40
N ILE A 231 10.06 2.00 -3.31
CA ILE A 231 9.88 1.95 -4.75
C ILE A 231 10.52 0.70 -5.35
N SER A 232 9.97 0.20 -6.46
CA SER A 232 10.58 -0.88 -7.24
C SER A 232 11.28 -0.31 -8.45
N VAL A 233 12.62 -0.41 -8.49
CA VAL A 233 13.42 0.09 -9.60
C VAL A 233 14.20 -1.05 -10.27
N PRO A 234 14.50 -0.97 -11.59
CA PRO A 234 15.40 -1.91 -12.24
C PRO A 234 16.76 -1.96 -11.55
N ALA A 235 17.40 -3.13 -11.54
CA ALA A 235 18.71 -3.34 -10.91
C ALA A 235 19.78 -2.34 -11.34
N ALA A 236 19.79 -1.97 -12.63
CA ALA A 236 20.74 -1.03 -13.21
C ALA A 236 20.53 0.40 -12.72
N ASP A 237 19.28 0.77 -12.41
CA ASP A 237 18.92 2.11 -11.96
C ASP A 237 19.00 2.27 -10.44
N ALA A 238 18.98 1.15 -9.70
CA ALA A 238 19.14 1.15 -8.25
C ALA A 238 20.41 1.89 -7.78
N GLN A 239 21.53 1.67 -8.47
CA GLN A 239 22.79 2.34 -8.15
C GLN A 239 22.71 3.86 -8.34
N LYS A 240 21.99 4.32 -9.36
CA LYS A 240 21.79 5.76 -9.63
C LYS A 240 21.01 6.40 -8.50
N VAL A 241 19.92 5.77 -8.06
CA VAL A 241 19.10 6.29 -6.95
C VAL A 241 19.91 6.40 -5.67
N ILE A 242 20.69 5.37 -5.31
CA ILE A 242 21.54 5.36 -4.12
C ILE A 242 22.62 6.47 -4.18
N LEU A 243 23.27 6.62 -5.34
CA LEU A 243 24.27 7.66 -5.54
C LEU A 243 23.66 9.06 -5.37
N VAL A 244 22.52 9.31 -6.01
CA VAL A 244 21.82 10.59 -5.91
C VAL A 244 21.34 10.86 -4.48
N GLN A 245 20.85 9.85 -3.77
CA GLN A 245 20.42 9.98 -2.37
C GLN A 245 21.55 10.45 -1.43
N THR A 246 22.81 10.19 -1.79
CA THR A 246 23.97 10.61 -1.00
C THR A 246 24.35 12.08 -1.22
N GLY A 247 24.13 12.61 -2.43
CA GLY A 247 24.62 13.92 -2.85
C GLY A 247 23.55 14.96 -3.21
N ALA A 248 22.28 14.57 -3.26
CA ALA A 248 21.17 15.42 -3.69
C ALA A 248 19.88 15.09 -2.94
N ARG A 249 18.96 16.06 -2.88
CA ARG A 249 17.62 15.86 -2.34
C ARG A 249 16.73 15.23 -3.40
N ILE A 250 16.08 14.12 -3.07
CA ILE A 250 15.10 13.48 -3.96
C ILE A 250 13.73 14.11 -3.70
N VAL A 251 13.00 14.42 -4.79
CA VAL A 251 11.63 14.92 -4.76
C VAL A 251 10.78 13.95 -5.57
N ALA A 252 9.74 13.40 -4.94
CA ALA A 252 8.78 12.53 -5.60
C ALA A 252 7.55 13.34 -6.04
N VAL A 253 7.03 13.04 -7.23
CA VAL A 253 5.80 13.63 -7.80
C VAL A 253 4.87 12.48 -8.21
N LEU A 254 3.58 12.57 -7.88
CA LEU A 254 2.59 11.56 -8.22
C LEU A 254 2.27 11.64 -9.72
N ARG A 255 2.37 10.50 -10.41
CA ARG A 255 2.03 10.35 -11.82
C ARG A 255 0.62 9.79 -11.95
N SER A 256 -0.17 10.34 -12.88
CA SER A 256 -1.45 9.73 -13.25
C SER A 256 -1.20 8.43 -14.03
N PRO A 257 -1.92 7.33 -13.78
CA PRO A 257 -1.71 6.05 -14.47
C PRO A 257 -1.81 6.15 -16.01
N ASP A 258 -2.64 7.06 -16.51
CA ASP A 258 -2.89 7.25 -17.94
C ASP A 258 -1.96 8.30 -18.58
N ASP A 259 -1.08 8.93 -17.80
CA ASP A 259 -0.19 9.99 -18.29
C ASP A 259 1.05 9.43 -19.00
N GLN A 260 1.22 9.86 -20.26
CA GLN A 260 2.35 9.53 -21.12
C GLN A 260 3.34 10.70 -21.22
N GLY A 261 3.11 11.79 -20.48
CA GLY A 261 3.96 12.97 -20.47
C GLY A 261 5.36 12.70 -19.90
N ASP A 262 6.36 13.31 -20.54
CA ASP A 262 7.76 13.17 -20.17
C ASP A 262 8.38 14.53 -19.82
N ALA A 263 8.61 14.76 -18.52
CA ALA A 263 9.41 15.90 -18.05
C ALA A 263 10.91 15.56 -18.21
N GLU A 264 11.51 15.95 -19.34
CA GLU A 264 12.91 15.60 -19.65
C GLU A 264 13.91 16.71 -19.32
N LYS A 265 13.43 17.95 -19.21
CA LYS A 265 14.29 19.12 -19.16
C LYS A 265 14.81 19.36 -17.74
N ARG A 266 16.12 19.59 -17.64
CA ARG A 266 16.74 20.12 -16.43
C ARG A 266 16.37 21.60 -16.28
N LEU A 267 15.98 21.99 -15.08
CA LEU A 267 15.58 23.36 -14.75
C LEU A 267 16.56 23.93 -13.72
N PHE A 268 16.95 25.17 -13.92
CA PHE A 268 17.71 25.96 -12.96
C PHE A 268 16.74 26.88 -12.24
N LEU A 269 16.96 27.11 -10.94
CA LEU A 269 16.11 28.00 -10.17
C LEU A 269 16.16 29.43 -10.72
N SER A 270 17.34 29.88 -11.16
CA SER A 270 17.52 31.16 -11.85
C SER A 270 16.62 31.31 -13.09
N ASP A 271 16.48 30.26 -13.89
CA ASP A 271 15.65 30.25 -15.11
C ASP A 271 14.14 30.34 -14.80
N VAL A 272 13.71 29.91 -13.61
CA VAL A 272 12.31 29.97 -13.17
C VAL A 272 11.97 31.31 -12.51
N ILE A 273 12.90 31.87 -11.73
CA ILE A 273 12.71 33.14 -11.00
C ILE A 273 12.84 34.35 -11.95
N ASP A 274 13.81 34.34 -12.87
CA ASP A 274 13.99 35.41 -13.85
C ASP A 274 14.21 34.82 -15.25
N PRO A 275 13.14 34.40 -15.94
CA PRO A 275 13.24 33.73 -17.24
C PRO A 275 13.85 34.62 -18.34
N ASP A 276 13.79 35.95 -18.17
CA ASP A 276 14.33 36.91 -19.12
C ASP A 276 15.76 37.36 -18.80
N ALA A 277 16.37 36.93 -17.68
CA ALA A 277 17.73 37.33 -17.30
C ALA A 277 18.75 37.05 -18.40
N LYS A 278 18.67 35.85 -19.02
CA LYS A 278 19.55 35.44 -20.13
C LYS A 278 19.35 36.29 -21.39
N ARG A 279 18.13 36.79 -21.63
CA ARG A 279 17.83 37.71 -22.75
C ARG A 279 18.35 39.12 -22.49
N ARG A 280 18.26 39.63 -21.26
CA ARG A 280 18.80 40.96 -20.90
C ARG A 280 20.33 41.00 -21.01
N LEU A 281 21.02 39.92 -20.66
CA LEU A 281 22.47 39.78 -20.83
C LEU A 281 22.92 39.71 -22.31
N GLN A 282 22.02 39.37 -23.23
CA GLN A 282 22.30 39.31 -24.68
C GLN A 282 22.03 40.62 -25.41
N MET A 283 21.36 41.60 -24.78
CA MET A 283 21.24 42.92 -25.38
C MET A 283 22.60 43.62 -25.33
N PRO A 284 23.12 44.16 -26.45
CA PRO A 284 24.28 45.03 -26.38
C PRO A 284 23.93 46.17 -25.42
N GLY A 285 24.73 46.34 -24.38
CA GLY A 285 24.54 47.41 -23.40
C GLY A 285 24.44 48.77 -24.08
N PRO A 286 23.87 49.80 -23.41
CA PRO A 286 23.73 51.13 -24.00
C PRO A 286 25.08 51.57 -24.55
N GLN A 287 25.15 51.78 -25.87
CA GLN A 287 26.31 52.38 -26.52
C GLN A 287 26.44 53.79 -25.94
N VAL A 288 27.36 53.96 -24.99
CA VAL A 288 27.72 55.27 -24.49
C VAL A 288 28.61 55.89 -25.57
N ASP A 289 28.00 56.73 -26.42
CA ASP A 289 28.76 57.56 -27.35
C ASP A 289 29.67 58.48 -26.55
N TYR A 290 30.98 58.24 -26.65
CA TYR A 290 32.00 59.04 -26.01
C TYR A 290 32.20 60.30 -26.86
N ILE A 291 31.49 61.39 -26.52
CA ILE A 291 31.69 62.70 -27.16
C ILE A 291 33.00 63.29 -26.63
N ILE A 292 34.10 63.07 -27.36
CA ILE A 292 35.37 63.77 -27.12
C ILE A 292 35.36 65.08 -27.89
N GLY A 293 35.38 66.19 -27.16
CA GLY A 293 35.93 67.46 -27.64
C GLY A 293 34.93 68.39 -28.32
N GLY A 294 34.52 69.43 -27.59
CA GLY A 294 33.95 70.62 -28.20
C GLY A 294 35.03 71.51 -28.82
N ARG A 295 34.79 71.97 -30.05
CA ARG A 295 35.00 73.36 -30.50
C ARG A 295 34.33 73.57 -31.87
N PHE A 296 33.48 74.58 -31.93
CA PHE A 296 32.78 75.17 -33.09
C PHE A 296 33.73 75.38 -34.29
N ARG A 297 33.35 75.39 -35.58
CA ARG A 297 32.26 76.12 -36.28
C ARG A 297 32.19 75.66 -37.76
N THR A 298 30.97 75.57 -38.31
CA THR A 298 30.53 75.70 -39.74
C THR A 298 31.49 75.40 -40.90
N GLY A 299 31.09 74.45 -41.76
CA GLY A 299 31.52 74.37 -43.16
C GLY A 299 31.45 72.97 -43.74
N GLU A 300 30.39 72.71 -44.52
CA GLU A 300 30.39 71.91 -45.75
C GLU A 300 30.74 70.40 -45.69
N TYR A 301 29.77 69.58 -46.10
CA TYR A 301 29.93 68.16 -46.38
C TYR A 301 30.93 67.94 -47.52
N ALA A 302 31.98 67.14 -47.27
CA ALA A 302 32.69 66.44 -48.34
C ALA A 302 33.15 65.06 -47.84
N ASP A 303 32.58 64.04 -48.47
CA ASP A 303 32.92 62.63 -48.42
C ASP A 303 34.44 62.40 -48.59
N SER A 304 35.07 61.59 -47.73
CA SER A 304 36.51 61.28 -47.80
C SER A 304 36.76 59.77 -47.76
N SER A 305 36.15 59.06 -48.71
CA SER A 305 36.53 57.68 -49.05
C SER A 305 37.80 57.57 -49.92
N GLU A 306 38.32 58.68 -50.47
CA GLU A 306 39.48 58.68 -51.38
C GLU A 306 40.87 58.82 -50.71
N ASP A 307 40.96 59.23 -49.45
CA ASP A 307 42.25 59.57 -48.82
C ASP A 307 42.93 58.37 -48.11
N GLN A 308 42.21 57.27 -47.91
CA GLN A 308 42.75 56.04 -47.31
C GLN A 308 43.62 55.25 -48.31
N ALA A 309 43.27 55.25 -49.60
CA ALA A 309 44.01 54.54 -50.63
C ALA A 309 45.38 55.18 -50.92
N LYS A 310 45.45 56.52 -50.95
CA LYS A 310 46.71 57.26 -51.18
C LYS A 310 47.67 57.18 -49.99
N LYS A 311 47.17 57.12 -48.75
CA LYS A 311 48.00 56.94 -47.55
C LYS A 311 48.61 55.53 -47.47
N LEU A 312 47.90 54.50 -47.91
CA LEU A 312 48.43 53.13 -47.95
C LEU A 312 49.52 52.95 -49.02
N GLU A 313 49.39 53.64 -50.15
CA GLU A 313 50.38 53.61 -51.23
C GLU A 313 51.66 54.41 -50.89
N ALA A 314 51.52 55.54 -50.20
CA ALA A 314 52.65 56.31 -49.67
C ALA A 314 53.43 55.56 -48.58
N PHE A 315 52.74 54.79 -47.73
CA PHE A 315 53.38 53.98 -46.68
C PHE A 315 54.14 52.78 -47.24
N LYS A 316 53.63 52.14 -48.30
CA LYS A 316 54.36 51.07 -49.03
C LYS A 316 55.63 51.57 -49.71
N ARG A 317 55.64 52.81 -50.21
CA ARG A 317 56.85 53.43 -50.78
C ARG A 317 57.91 53.76 -49.73
N LEU A 318 57.51 54.11 -48.51
CA LEU A 318 58.45 54.43 -47.43
C LEU A 318 59.18 53.19 -46.88
N LEU A 319 58.51 52.03 -46.85
CA LEU A 319 59.09 50.76 -46.37
C LEU A 319 59.96 50.03 -47.42
N GLY A 320 59.92 50.43 -48.69
CA GLY A 320 60.70 49.82 -49.78
C GLY A 320 62.12 50.38 -49.97
N SER A 321 62.54 51.38 -49.18
CA SER A 321 63.83 52.09 -49.36
C SER A 321 64.95 51.65 -48.40
N ALA A 322 64.75 50.58 -47.62
CA ALA A 322 65.72 50.11 -46.62
C ALA A 322 66.18 48.66 -46.87
N ALA A 323 66.53 48.34 -48.11
CA ALA A 323 67.27 47.12 -48.46
C ALA A 323 68.45 47.51 -49.36
N GLY A 324 69.56 47.90 -48.73
CA GLY A 324 70.83 48.16 -49.38
C GLY A 324 71.48 46.88 -49.90
N ASN A 325 72.06 46.99 -51.09
CA ASN A 325 72.85 45.99 -51.80
C ASN A 325 74.23 45.76 -51.11
N PRO A 326 74.91 44.63 -51.34
CA PRO A 326 76.13 44.24 -50.66
C PRO A 326 77.39 44.80 -51.34
N GLN A 327 78.43 45.00 -50.53
CA GLN A 327 79.84 44.82 -50.92
C GLN A 327 80.53 43.99 -49.84
#